data_AF-A0A9D2AFY7-F1
#
_entry.id   AF-A0A9D2AFY7-F1
#
_cell.length_a   1.000
_cell.length_b   1.000
_cell.length_c   1.000
_cell.angle_alpha   90.00
_cell.angle_beta   90.00
_cell.angle_gamma   90.00
#
_symmetry.space_group_name_H-M   'P 1'
#
loop_
_entity.id
_entity.type
_entity.pdbx_description
1 polymer ?
#
loop_
_entity_poly.entity_id
_entity_poly.type
_entity_poly.pdbx_seq_one_letter_code
_entity_poly.pdbx_strand_id
1 'polypeptide(L)'
;MSEILQFLLIAVGAFIVLAILLKLFKVSVKTILKFAVNTAIGIGVIFLLNLIPGVSIPIVWWTALVCGLFGIPGVLVLLLLGFIL
;
A
#
# COMPACT_ATOMS: atom_id res chain seq x y z
N MET A 1 -20.02 23.00 10.05
CA MET A 1 -20.20 21.96 9.00
C MET A 1 -20.52 20.66 9.73
N SER A 2 -21.52 19.87 9.33
CA SER A 2 -21.73 18.57 9.98
C SER A 2 -20.55 17.65 9.67
N GLU A 3 -20.09 16.86 10.65
CA GLU A 3 -18.94 15.96 10.45
C GLU A 3 -19.16 15.00 9.28
N ILE A 4 -20.41 14.56 9.09
CA ILE A 4 -20.84 13.71 7.98
C ILE A 4 -20.54 14.37 6.62
N LEU A 5 -20.85 15.67 6.48
CA LEU A 5 -20.59 16.41 5.25
C LEU A 5 -19.10 16.58 4.99
N GLN A 6 -18.29 16.75 6.04
CA GLN A 6 -16.84 16.82 5.92
C GLN A 6 -16.24 15.48 5.47
N PHE A 7 -16.67 14.36 6.06
CA PHE A 7 -16.26 13.02 5.62
C PHE A 7 -16.65 12.75 4.17
N LEU A 8 -17.87 13.14 3.76
CA LEU A 8 -18.35 12.96 2.39
C LEU A 8 -17.48 13.73 1.39
N LEU A 9 -17.15 14.99 1.71
CA LEU A 9 -16.30 15.84 0.86
C LEU A 9 -14.87 15.30 0.76
N ILE A 10 -14.31 14.79 1.86
CA ILE A 10 -12.98 14.15 1.86
C ILE A 10 -13.00 12.89 0.99
N ALA A 11 -14.02 12.04 1.13
CA ALA A 11 -14.14 10.82 0.34
C ALA A 11 -14.29 11.11 -1.17
N VAL A 12 -15.13 12.09 -1.53
CA VAL A 12 -15.30 12.53 -2.92
C VAL A 12 -14.00 13.14 -3.46
N GLY A 13 -13.33 14.00 -2.69
CA GLY A 13 -12.05 14.58 -3.06
C GLY A 13 -10.97 13.52 -3.30
N ALA A 14 -10.85 12.54 -2.39
CA ALA A 14 -9.93 11.42 -2.53
C ALA A 14 -10.23 10.56 -3.77
N PHE A 15 -11.51 10.29 -4.05
CA PHE A 15 -11.95 9.55 -5.24
C PHE A 15 -11.59 10.29 -6.53
N ILE A 16 -11.80 11.62 -6.59
CA ILE A 16 -11.43 12.44 -7.75
C ILE A 16 -9.91 12.42 -7.97
N VAL A 17 -9.13 12.58 -6.91
CA VAL A 17 -7.65 12.51 -7.00
C VAL A 17 -7.21 11.13 -7.50
N LEU A 18 -7.77 10.05 -6.95
CA LEU A 18 -7.53 8.69 -7.44
C LEU A 18 -7.90 8.55 -8.92
N ALA A 19 -9.08 8.99 -9.34
CA ALA A 19 -9.53 8.91 -10.73
C ALA A 19 -8.61 9.69 -11.68
N ILE A 20 -8.15 10.89 -11.29
CA ILE A 20 -7.19 11.69 -12.06
C ILE A 20 -5.86 10.96 -12.18
N LEU A 21 -5.33 10.40 -11.08
CA LEU A 21 -4.07 9.65 -11.09
C LEU A 21 -4.18 8.42 -12.02
N LEU A 22 -5.27 7.66 -11.92
CA LEU A 22 -5.50 6.50 -12.77
C LEU A 22 -5.57 6.86 -14.25
N LYS A 23 -6.22 7.99 -14.57
CA LYS A 23 -6.34 8.50 -15.93
C LYS A 23 -5.01 9.06 -16.45
N LEU A 24 -4.26 9.78 -15.61
CA LEU A 24 -2.97 10.39 -15.94
C LEU A 24 -1.92 9.32 -16.29
N PHE A 25 -1.89 8.23 -15.53
CA PHE A 25 -0.94 7.14 -15.76
C PHE A 25 -1.43 6.08 -16.76
N LYS A 26 -2.60 6.27 -17.40
CA LYS A 26 -3.25 5.27 -18.27
C LYS A 26 -3.31 3.88 -17.63
N VAL A 27 -3.48 3.85 -16.31
CA VAL A 27 -3.37 2.62 -15.51
C VAL A 27 -4.63 1.81 -15.73
N SER A 28 -4.49 0.64 -16.35
CA SER A 28 -5.61 -0.26 -16.53
C SER A 28 -6.20 -0.69 -15.17
N VAL A 29 -7.51 -0.92 -15.09
CA VAL A 29 -8.17 -1.47 -13.90
C VAL A 29 -7.48 -2.75 -13.41
N LYS A 30 -6.97 -3.55 -14.34
CA LYS A 30 -6.17 -4.76 -14.07
C LYS A 30 -4.89 -4.44 -13.29
N THR A 31 -4.23 -3.31 -13.55
CA THR A 31 -3.04 -2.88 -12.84
C THR A 31 -3.36 -2.46 -11.41
N ILE A 32 -4.48 -1.76 -11.18
CA ILE A 32 -4.93 -1.37 -9.84
C ILE A 32 -5.25 -2.62 -9.00
N LEU A 33 -5.98 -3.56 -9.58
CA LEU A 33 -6.28 -4.85 -8.95
C LEU A 33 -5.01 -5.62 -8.62
N LYS A 34 -4.05 -5.69 -9.56
CA LYS A 34 -2.74 -6.30 -9.29
C LYS A 34 -2.02 -5.59 -8.14
N PHE A 35 -2.02 -4.27 -8.12
CA PHE A 35 -1.41 -3.48 -7.05
C PHE A 35 -2.07 -3.77 -5.69
N ALA A 36 -3.41 -3.84 -5.64
CA ALA A 36 -4.15 -4.15 -4.42
C ALA A 36 -3.85 -5.57 -3.91
N VAL A 37 -3.85 -6.56 -4.82
CA VAL A 37 -3.50 -7.95 -4.49
C VAL A 37 -2.05 -8.06 -4.02
N ASN A 38 -1.11 -7.42 -4.71
CA ASN A 38 0.31 -7.39 -4.32
C ASN A 38 0.51 -6.73 -2.96
N THR A 39 -0.21 -5.63 -2.68
CA THR A 39 -0.20 -4.97 -1.37
C THR A 39 -0.69 -5.92 -0.28
N ALA A 40 -1.84 -6.56 -0.49
CA ALA A 40 -2.44 -7.46 0.49
C ALA A 40 -1.53 -8.66 0.79
N ILE A 41 -0.97 -9.30 -0.25
CA ILE A 41 -0.02 -10.40 -0.10
C ILE A 41 1.24 -9.91 0.60
N GLY A 42 1.83 -8.79 0.17
CA GLY A 42 3.07 -8.28 0.71
C GLY A 42 2.96 -7.89 2.18
N ILE A 43 1.88 -7.20 2.57
CA ILE A 43 1.61 -6.91 3.99
C ILE A 43 1.37 -8.19 4.77
N GLY A 44 0.64 -9.18 4.22
CA GLY A 44 0.46 -10.48 4.85
C GLY A 44 1.79 -11.19 5.13
N VAL A 45 2.72 -11.16 4.18
CA VAL A 45 4.07 -11.72 4.38
C VAL A 45 4.84 -10.93 5.44
N ILE A 46 4.81 -9.59 5.40
CA ILE A 46 5.45 -8.75 6.43
C ILE A 46 4.90 -9.07 7.82
N PHE A 47 3.58 -9.23 7.95
CA PHE A 47 2.94 -9.60 9.20
C PHE A 47 3.47 -10.94 9.72
N LEU A 48 3.58 -11.96 8.87
CA LEU A 48 4.14 -13.27 9.23
C LEU A 48 5.63 -13.17 9.62
N LEU A 49 6.41 -12.37 8.89
CA LEU A 49 7.83 -12.14 9.20
C LEU A 49 8.02 -11.46 10.57
N ASN A 50 7.15 -10.51 10.92
CA ASN A 50 7.17 -9.84 12.23
C ASN A 50 6.82 -10.77 13.40
N LEU A 51 6.35 -12.00 13.16
CA LEU A 51 6.20 -13.00 14.22
C LEU A 51 7.53 -13.65 14.60
N ILE A 52 8.57 -13.50 13.77
CA ILE A 52 9.91 -14.02 14.04
C ILE A 52 10.62 -13.04 14.99
N PRO A 53 11.11 -13.50 16.16
CA PRO A 53 11.87 -12.66 17.07
C PRO A 53 13.10 -12.04 16.37
N GLY A 54 13.27 -10.73 16.53
CA GLY A 54 14.38 -9.99 15.90
C GLY A 54 14.06 -9.43 14.51
N VAL A 55 12.87 -9.69 13.95
CA VAL A 55 12.39 -9.02 12.74
C VAL A 55 11.36 -7.96 13.11
N SER A 56 11.58 -6.72 12.66
CA SER A 56 10.63 -5.62 12.88
C SER A 56 10.55 -4.72 11.65
N ILE A 57 9.63 -5.05 10.75
CA ILE A 57 9.30 -4.25 9.57
C ILE A 57 8.02 -3.46 9.84
N PRO A 58 8.06 -2.12 9.85
CA PRO A 58 6.88 -1.29 10.09
C PRO A 58 5.79 -1.50 9.02
N ILE A 59 4.54 -1.77 9.44
CA ILE A 59 3.38 -1.81 8.54
C ILE A 59 2.76 -0.42 8.51
N VAL A 60 3.13 0.37 7.50
CA VAL A 60 2.70 1.75 7.32
C VAL A 60 2.43 2.01 5.83
N TRP A 61 1.92 3.20 5.50
CA TRP A 61 1.49 3.52 4.15
C TRP A 61 2.62 3.35 3.10
N TRP A 62 3.87 3.69 3.43
CA TRP A 62 4.97 3.57 2.46
C TRP A 62 5.43 2.12 2.25
N THR A 63 5.43 1.27 3.28
CA THR A 63 5.73 -0.17 3.12
C THR A 63 4.63 -0.86 2.33
N ALA A 64 3.36 -0.45 2.52
CA ALA A 64 2.24 -0.89 1.69
C ALA A 64 2.41 -0.51 0.21
N LEU A 65 2.88 0.71 -0.09
CA LEU A 65 3.15 1.14 -1.47
C LEU A 65 4.26 0.30 -2.12
N VAL A 66 5.36 0.04 -1.41
CA VAL A 66 6.46 -0.80 -1.90
C VAL A 66 5.95 -2.22 -2.19
N CYS A 67 5.16 -2.81 -1.28
CA CYS A 67 4.51 -4.09 -1.50
C CYS A 67 3.53 -4.07 -2.68
N GLY A 68 2.75 -3.02 -2.86
CA GLY A 68 1.83 -2.91 -3.99
C GLY A 68 2.52 -2.82 -5.34
N LEU A 69 3.62 -2.05 -5.42
CA LEU A 69 4.39 -1.88 -6.64
C LEU A 69 5.17 -3.14 -7.02
N PHE A 70 5.84 -3.75 -6.04
CA PHE A 70 6.81 -4.82 -6.30
C PHE A 70 6.35 -6.22 -5.85
N GLY A 71 5.25 -6.33 -5.11
CA GLY A 71 4.77 -7.60 -4.56
C GLY A 71 5.74 -8.21 -3.54
N ILE A 72 5.90 -9.52 -3.61
CA ILE A 72 6.83 -10.30 -2.77
C ILE A 72 8.29 -9.79 -2.91
N PRO A 73 8.81 -9.50 -4.12
CA PRO A 73 10.12 -8.84 -4.26
C PRO A 73 10.28 -7.57 -3.41
N GLY A 74 9.23 -6.75 -3.27
CA GLY A 74 9.25 -5.56 -2.42
C GLY A 74 9.44 -5.90 -0.94
N VAL A 75 8.79 -6.96 -0.47
CA VAL A 75 8.94 -7.45 0.91
C VAL A 75 10.38 -7.89 1.20
N LEU A 76 11.04 -8.56 0.26
CA LEU A 76 12.44 -8.97 0.42
C LEU A 76 13.36 -7.76 0.59
N VAL A 77 13.15 -6.70 -0.19
CA VAL A 77 13.91 -5.46 -0.06
C VAL A 77 13.66 -4.80 1.30
N LEU A 78 12.40 -4.73 1.74
CA LEU A 78 12.05 -4.17 3.04
C LEU A 78 12.67 -4.96 4.21
N LEU A 79 12.70 -6.28 4.10
CA LEU A 79 13.34 -7.15 5.09
C LEU A 79 14.85 -6.88 5.17
N LEU A 80 15.53 -6.80 4.02
CA LEU A 80 16.97 -6.49 3.98
C LEU A 80 17.26 -5.11 4.58
N LEU A 81 16.46 -4.09 4.24
CA LEU A 81 16.60 -2.75 4.80
C LEU A 81 16.39 -2.74 6.33
N GLY A 82 15.41 -3.50 6.83
CA GLY A 82 15.16 -3.63 8.26
C GLY A 82 16.26 -4.36 9.05
N PHE A 83 17.18 -5.06 8.39
CA PHE A 83 18.37 -5.65 9.03
C PHE A 83 19.60 -4.74 8.95
N ILE A 84 19.61 -3.76 8.03
CA ILE A 84 20.76 -2.86 7.80
C ILE A 84 20.62 -1.57 8.60
N LEU A 85 19.40 -1.07 8.78
CA LEU A 85 19.05 0.15 9.53
C LEU A 85 18.69 -0.16 10.97
#